data_AF-A0A345Q867-F1
#
_entry.id   AF-A0A345Q867-F1
#
_cell.length_a   1.000
_cell.length_b   1.000
_cell.length_c   1.000
_cell.angle_alpha   90.00
_cell.angle_beta   90.00
_cell.angle_gamma   90.00
#
_symmetry.space_group_name_H-M   'P 1'
#
loop_
_entity.id
_entity.type
_entity.pdbx_description
1 polymer ?
#
loop_
_entity_poly.entity_id
_entity_poly.type
_entity_poly.pdbx_seq_one_letter_code
_entity_poly.pdbx_strand_id
1 'polypeptide(L)'
;MRIWTVILFATALTACVEVQQAVDNTARQGAKGVVTETLATRFPQVPKQLITPFTDCIIDNSTALEIREYVRAAAVGVDDTTAATVKNVLARPETVQCLQAASLRNGIL
;
A
#
# COMPACT_ATOMS: atom_id res chain seq x y z
N MET A 1 34.50 -6.93 -28.89
CA MET A 1 34.67 -7.32 -27.47
C MET A 1 34.04 -6.34 -26.47
N ARG A 2 34.11 -5.01 -26.68
CA ARG A 2 33.52 -4.00 -25.75
C ARG A 2 31.97 -3.95 -25.74
N ILE A 3 31.33 -4.33 -26.85
CA ILE A 3 29.86 -4.31 -27.00
C ILE A 3 29.20 -5.44 -26.19
N TRP A 4 29.88 -6.59 -26.07
CA TRP A 4 29.39 -7.73 -25.31
C TRP A 4 29.34 -7.45 -23.80
N THR A 5 30.29 -6.67 -23.27
CA THR A 5 30.31 -6.25 -21.87
C THR A 5 29.19 -5.26 -21.54
N VAL A 6 28.82 -4.38 -22.48
CA VAL A 6 27.73 -3.42 -22.31
C VAL A 6 26.37 -4.13 -22.32
N ILE A 7 26.19 -5.13 -23.20
CA ILE A 7 24.95 -5.92 -23.27
C ILE A 7 24.74 -6.74 -21.99
N LEU A 8 25.79 -7.37 -21.46
CA LEU A 8 25.71 -8.17 -20.23
C LEU A 8 25.39 -7.33 -18.98
N PHE A 9 25.85 -6.06 -18.96
CA PHE A 9 25.58 -5.15 -17.86
C PHE A 9 24.15 -4.56 -17.93
N ALA A 10 23.65 -4.32 -19.14
CA ALA A 10 22.29 -3.82 -19.36
C ALA A 10 21.22 -4.86 -18.94
N THR A 11 21.45 -6.15 -19.19
CA THR A 11 20.50 -7.22 -18.82
C THR A 11 20.48 -7.50 -17.30
N ALA A 12 21.57 -7.25 -16.59
CA ALA A 12 21.60 -7.39 -15.13
C ALA A 12 20.75 -6.31 -14.42
N LEU A 13 20.68 -5.10 -14.98
CA LEU A 13 19.86 -4.01 -14.42
C LEU A 13 18.36 -4.25 -14.59
N THR A 14 17.92 -4.79 -15.73
CA THR A 14 16.49 -5.04 -15.97
C THR A 14 15.94 -6.11 -15.02
N ALA A 15 16.73 -7.13 -14.70
CA ALA A 15 16.34 -8.17 -13.75
C ALA A 15 16.14 -7.65 -12.31
N CYS A 16 16.94 -6.68 -11.87
CA CYS A 16 16.78 -6.08 -10.54
C CYS A 16 15.46 -5.29 -10.41
N VAL A 17 15.04 -4.59 -11.47
CA VAL A 17 13.78 -3.81 -11.45
C VAL A 17 12.58 -4.74 -11.33
N GLU A 18 12.55 -5.84 -12.07
CA GLU A 18 11.45 -6.81 -12.00
C GLU A 18 11.33 -7.47 -10.62
N VAL A 19 12.46 -7.85 -10.03
CA VAL A 19 12.49 -8.44 -8.69
C VAL A 19 12.02 -7.44 -7.63
N GLN A 20 12.45 -6.17 -7.72
CA GLN A 20 12.01 -5.12 -6.80
C GLN A 20 10.50 -4.86 -6.90
N GLN A 21 9.94 -4.86 -8.11
CA GLN A 21 8.50 -4.71 -8.33
C GLN A 21 7.71 -5.89 -7.75
N ALA A 22 8.20 -7.13 -7.93
CA ALA A 22 7.55 -8.30 -7.37
C ALA A 22 7.52 -8.28 -5.82
N VAL A 23 8.62 -7.83 -5.20
CA VAL A 23 8.71 -7.67 -3.74
C VAL A 23 7.76 -6.57 -3.25
N ASP A 24 7.71 -5.42 -3.92
CA ASP A 24 6.81 -4.32 -3.55
C ASP A 24 5.34 -4.74 -3.63
N ASN A 25 4.95 -5.44 -4.71
CA ASN A 25 3.60 -5.98 -4.86
C ASN A 25 3.24 -6.97 -3.75
N THR A 26 4.17 -7.84 -3.36
CA THR A 26 3.96 -8.81 -2.27
C THR A 26 3.79 -8.10 -0.93
N ALA A 27 4.65 -7.11 -0.64
CA ALA A 27 4.56 -6.32 0.58
C ALA A 27 3.23 -5.55 0.67
N ARG A 28 2.78 -4.96 -0.45
CA ARG A 28 1.49 -4.27 -0.56
C ARG A 28 0.32 -5.22 -0.32
N GLN A 29 0.35 -6.43 -0.88
CA GLN A 29 -0.68 -7.45 -0.63
C GLN A 29 -0.72 -7.85 0.85
N GLY A 30 0.43 -8.06 1.49
CA GLY A 30 0.50 -8.37 2.92
C GLY A 30 -0.04 -7.22 3.79
N ALA A 31 0.26 -5.98 3.42
CA ALA A 31 -0.22 -4.79 4.12
C ALA A 31 -1.74 -4.59 4.02
N LYS A 32 -2.40 -5.00 2.92
CA LYS A 32 -3.86 -4.84 2.75
C LYS A 32 -4.66 -5.50 3.88
N GLY A 33 -4.25 -6.68 4.33
CA GLY A 33 -4.93 -7.39 5.42
C GLY A 33 -4.90 -6.59 6.72
N VAL A 34 -3.72 -6.09 7.07
CA VAL A 34 -3.50 -5.28 8.28
C VAL A 34 -4.23 -3.96 8.22
N VAL A 35 -4.18 -3.25 7.09
CA VAL A 35 -4.90 -1.97 6.94
C VAL A 35 -6.42 -2.19 7.03
N THR A 36 -6.93 -3.28 6.43
CA THR A 36 -8.35 -3.67 6.54
C THR A 36 -8.75 -3.93 7.99
N GLU A 37 -7.94 -4.69 8.73
CA GLU A 37 -8.15 -4.95 10.15
C GLU A 37 -8.09 -3.66 10.98
N THR A 38 -7.12 -2.80 10.68
CA THR A 38 -6.95 -1.50 11.34
C THR A 38 -8.19 -0.64 11.14
N LEU A 39 -8.71 -0.55 9.91
CA LEU A 39 -9.95 0.18 9.62
C LEU A 39 -11.13 -0.41 10.40
N ALA A 40 -11.27 -1.73 10.43
CA ALA A 40 -12.38 -2.40 11.11
C ALA A 40 -12.35 -2.26 12.64
N THR A 41 -11.15 -2.21 13.24
CA THR A 41 -10.97 -2.25 14.71
C THR A 41 -10.70 -0.88 15.32
N ARG A 42 -10.00 0.00 14.60
CA ARG A 42 -9.55 1.32 15.10
C ARG A 42 -10.31 2.50 14.49
N PHE A 43 -11.03 2.29 13.38
CA PHE A 43 -11.80 3.33 12.68
C PHE A 43 -13.27 2.92 12.47
N PRO A 44 -14.06 2.74 13.55
CA PRO A 44 -15.44 2.25 13.46
C PRO A 44 -16.38 3.19 12.68
N GLN A 45 -15.97 4.45 12.45
CA GLN A 45 -16.72 5.37 11.60
C GLN A 45 -16.67 5.04 10.10
N VAL A 46 -15.76 4.17 9.65
CA VAL A 46 -15.65 3.78 8.23
C VAL A 46 -16.75 2.78 7.90
N PRO A 47 -17.66 3.08 6.96
CA PRO A 47 -18.69 2.13 6.54
C PRO A 47 -18.09 0.85 5.99
N LYS A 48 -18.69 -0.31 6.31
CA LYS A 48 -18.18 -1.62 5.87
C LYS A 48 -18.03 -1.72 4.35
N GLN A 49 -18.93 -1.09 3.61
CA GLN A 49 -18.91 -1.05 2.14
C GLN A 49 -17.71 -0.26 1.59
N LEU A 50 -17.15 0.62 2.39
CA LEU A 50 -16.01 1.47 2.05
C LEU A 50 -14.68 0.94 2.58
N ILE A 51 -14.65 -0.15 3.33
CA ILE A 51 -13.38 -0.68 3.87
C ILE A 51 -12.43 -1.05 2.74
N THR A 52 -12.87 -1.81 1.73
CA THR A 52 -12.03 -2.19 0.59
C THR A 52 -11.47 -0.98 -0.17
N PRO A 53 -12.29 -0.01 -0.64
CA PRO A 53 -11.73 1.14 -1.34
C PRO A 53 -10.85 2.03 -0.45
N PHE A 54 -11.10 2.08 0.86
CA PHE A 54 -10.20 2.76 1.79
C PHE A 54 -8.86 2.06 1.90
N THR A 55 -8.86 0.74 2.12
CA THR A 55 -7.65 -0.08 2.15
C THR A 55 -6.83 0.11 0.89
N ASP A 56 -7.45 0.02 -0.29
CA ASP A 56 -6.74 0.15 -1.56
C ASP A 56 -6.11 1.55 -1.71
N CYS A 57 -6.88 2.62 -1.46
CA CYS A 57 -6.35 3.98 -1.54
C CYS A 57 -5.24 4.26 -0.52
N ILE A 58 -5.33 3.72 0.70
CA ILE A 58 -4.27 3.85 1.70
C ILE A 58 -3.00 3.16 1.21
N ILE A 59 -3.10 1.92 0.74
CA ILE A 59 -1.94 1.16 0.27
C ILE A 59 -1.30 1.86 -0.92
N ASP A 60 -2.07 2.27 -1.91
CA ASP A 60 -1.57 2.92 -3.13
C ASP A 60 -0.85 4.24 -2.85
N ASN A 61 -1.28 4.98 -1.82
CA ASN A 61 -0.67 6.26 -1.43
C ASN A 61 0.32 6.14 -0.25
N SER A 62 0.68 4.92 0.16
CA SER A 62 1.67 4.69 1.22
C SER A 62 3.08 4.59 0.67
N THR A 63 4.04 5.09 1.44
CA THR A 63 5.48 4.92 1.17
C THR A 63 5.96 3.52 1.54
N ALA A 64 7.11 3.09 1.02
CA ALA A 64 7.68 1.79 1.34
C ALA A 64 7.93 1.57 2.85
N LEU A 65 8.24 2.65 3.60
CA LEU A 65 8.42 2.59 5.05
C LEU A 65 7.10 2.33 5.78
N GLU A 66 6.02 2.94 5.33
CA GLU A 66 4.67 2.76 5.88
C GLU A 66 4.13 1.37 5.53
N ILE A 67 4.34 0.90 4.29
CA ILE A 67 4.02 -0.47 3.89
C ILE A 67 4.74 -1.48 4.79
N ARG A 68 6.03 -1.26 5.06
CA ARG A 68 6.80 -2.14 5.96
C ARG A 68 6.26 -2.11 7.39
N GLU A 69 5.79 -0.96 7.86
CA GLU A 69 5.14 -0.86 9.18
C GLU A 69 3.86 -1.70 9.23
N TYR A 70 3.01 -1.61 8.20
CA TYR A 70 1.82 -2.46 8.10
C TYR A 70 2.18 -3.95 8.07
N VAL A 71 3.16 -4.34 7.26
CA VAL A 71 3.61 -5.74 7.18
C VAL A 71 4.15 -6.23 8.54
N ARG A 72 4.88 -5.39 9.28
CA ARG A 72 5.31 -5.72 10.65
C ARG A 72 4.12 -5.99 11.56
N ALA A 73 3.10 -5.14 11.52
CA ALA A 73 1.91 -5.28 12.34
C ALA A 73 1.13 -6.57 12.04
N ALA A 74 1.32 -7.19 10.87
CA ALA A 74 0.76 -8.53 10.59
C ALA A 74 1.30 -9.60 11.54
N ALA A 75 2.52 -9.46 12.04
CA ALA A 75 3.16 -10.41 12.93
C ALA A 75 2.95 -10.09 14.42
N VAL A 76 2.95 -8.79 14.77
CA VAL A 76 2.87 -8.33 16.18
C VAL A 76 1.48 -7.85 16.60
N GLY A 77 0.56 -7.70 15.66
CA GLY A 77 -0.76 -7.14 15.85
C GLY A 77 -0.84 -5.63 15.57
N VAL A 78 -2.06 -5.15 15.31
CA VAL A 78 -2.35 -3.73 15.06
C VAL A 78 -2.34 -2.92 16.36
N ASP A 79 -1.49 -1.89 16.39
CA ASP A 79 -1.33 -0.99 17.54
C ASP A 79 -1.66 0.48 17.18
N ASP A 80 -1.41 1.38 18.12
CA ASP A 80 -1.67 2.82 17.93
C ASP A 80 -0.72 3.44 16.90
N THR A 81 0.49 2.89 16.74
CA THR A 81 1.45 3.29 15.69
C THR A 81 0.88 3.00 14.30
N THR A 82 0.33 1.81 14.13
CA THR A 82 -0.31 1.37 12.88
C THR A 82 -1.51 2.27 12.55
N ALA A 83 -2.37 2.52 13.55
CA ALA A 83 -3.53 3.41 13.37
C ALA A 83 -3.12 4.86 13.04
N ALA A 84 -2.10 5.40 13.71
CA ALA A 84 -1.57 6.73 13.41
C ALA A 84 -1.00 6.82 11.99
N THR A 85 -0.31 5.77 11.54
CA THR A 85 0.23 5.69 10.18
C THR A 85 -0.89 5.71 9.14
N VAL A 86 -1.93 4.88 9.32
CA VAL A 86 -3.12 4.88 8.47
C VAL A 86 -3.78 6.27 8.44
N LYS A 87 -3.94 6.90 9.60
CA LYS A 87 -4.52 8.25 9.70
C LYS A 87 -3.68 9.29 8.95
N ASN A 88 -2.36 9.22 9.05
CA ASN A 88 -1.45 10.13 8.35
C ASN A 88 -1.56 9.97 6.83
N VAL A 89 -1.66 8.74 6.32
CA VAL A 89 -1.87 8.50 4.89
C VAL A 89 -3.25 8.97 4.44
N LEU A 90 -4.30 8.75 5.23
CA LEU A 90 -5.65 9.24 4.95
C LEU A 90 -5.74 10.77 4.87
N ALA A 91 -4.93 11.48 5.64
CA ALA A 91 -4.90 12.94 5.64
C ALA A 91 -4.25 13.54 4.39
N ARG A 92 -3.64 12.72 3.52
CA ARG A 92 -2.95 13.21 2.33
C ARG A 92 -3.95 13.56 1.21
N PRO A 93 -3.72 14.65 0.46
CA PRO A 93 -4.61 15.05 -0.62
C PRO A 93 -4.84 13.96 -1.68
N GLU A 94 -3.79 13.24 -2.06
CA GLU A 94 -3.85 12.16 -3.05
C GLU A 94 -4.72 10.97 -2.58
N THR A 95 -4.66 10.62 -1.29
CA THR A 95 -5.52 9.59 -0.70
C THR A 95 -6.98 10.04 -0.70
N VAL A 96 -7.25 11.30 -0.32
CA VAL A 96 -8.60 11.86 -0.34
C VAL A 96 -9.19 11.86 -1.75
N GLN A 97 -8.39 12.24 -2.76
CA GLN A 97 -8.82 12.19 -4.16
C GLN A 97 -9.11 10.76 -4.62
N CYS A 98 -8.26 9.80 -4.25
CA CYS A 98 -8.48 8.38 -4.53
C CYS A 98 -9.82 7.90 -3.93
N LEU A 99 -10.10 8.27 -2.68
CA LEU A 99 -11.34 7.90 -1.98
C LEU A 99 -12.58 8.49 -2.65
N GLN A 100 -12.51 9.74 -3.09
CA GLN A 100 -13.61 10.37 -3.84
C GLN A 100 -13.86 9.63 -5.16
N ALA A 101 -12.80 9.37 -5.93
CA ALA A 101 -12.91 8.62 -7.18
C ALA A 101 -13.42 7.18 -6.95
N ALA A 102 -12.98 6.51 -5.88
CA ALA A 102 -13.47 5.19 -5.51
C ALA A 102 -14.95 5.23 -5.11
N SER A 103 -15.39 6.24 -4.36
CA SER A 103 -16.78 6.38 -3.92
C SER A 103 -17.72 6.61 -5.12
N LEU A 104 -17.30 7.45 -6.07
CA LEU A 104 -18.03 7.67 -7.33
C LEU A 104 -18.14 6.39 -8.17
N ARG A 105 -17.03 5.66 -8.34
CA ARG A 105 -17.01 4.40 -9.10
C ARG A 105 -17.91 3.32 -8.50
N ASN A 106 -18.05 3.31 -7.17
CA ASN A 106 -18.89 2.35 -6.45
C ASN A 106 -20.34 2.85 -6.27
N GLY A 107 -20.70 4.03 -6.78
CA GLY A 107 -22.07 4.56 -6.70
C GLY A 107 -22.54 4.91 -5.29
N ILE A 108 -21.59 5.25 -4.40
CA ILE A 108 -21.86 5.54 -2.98
C ILE A 108 -22.06 7.06 -2.75
N LEU A 109 -21.61 7.90 -3.69
CA LEU A 109 -21.82 9.34 -3.75
C LEU A 109 -22.69 9.71 -4.95
#